data_AF-A0A8J2TGX5-F1
#
_entry.id   AF-A0A8J2TGX5-F1
#
_cell.length_a   1.000
_cell.length_b   1.000
_cell.length_c   1.000
_cell.angle_alpha   90.00
_cell.angle_beta   90.00
_cell.angle_gamma   90.00
#
_symmetry.space_group_name_H-M   'P 1'
#
loop_
_entity.id
_entity.type
_entity.pdbx_description
1 polymer ?
#
loop_
_entity_poly.entity_id
_entity_poly.type
_entity_poly.pdbx_seq_one_letter_code
_entity_poly.pdbx_strand_id
1 'polypeptide(L)'
;MSIFTQLVLTLFFIIFVTVVCVGIGWLIQKQLIPFRTAIAFNRWQLTFIKVWVQVALVVGVIFPIILLFVFWNDALSRQFLLLYLLAVVIQLITEATFSRWLCPSIVVFIGSVYTLFRIMQVWAGMHLLIYPQPWLTLFWLIFLYWVANLIMLVFMAFPSIILINATDHQNLETTLDARDVTELAKEKE
;
A
#
# COMPACT_ATOMS: atom_id res chain seq x y z
N MET A 1 15.87 21.02 -5.91
CA MET A 1 14.47 20.98 -6.39
C MET A 1 13.69 22.09 -5.73
N SER A 2 12.94 22.91 -6.47
CA SER A 2 12.21 24.03 -5.87
C SER A 2 10.99 23.54 -5.07
N ILE A 3 10.57 24.31 -4.07
CA ILE A 3 9.39 24.03 -3.22
C ILE A 3 8.11 23.98 -4.06
N PHE A 4 7.99 24.91 -5.01
CA PHE A 4 6.87 24.94 -5.95
C PHE A 4 6.80 23.63 -6.75
N THR A 5 7.95 23.13 -7.21
CA THR A 5 8.03 21.83 -7.89
C THR A 5 7.57 20.69 -6.99
N GLN A 6 7.96 20.65 -5.71
CA GLN A 6 7.52 19.62 -4.76
C GLN A 6 6.01 19.66 -4.50
N LEU A 7 5.45 20.86 -4.30
CA LEU A 7 4.01 21.04 -4.09
C LEU A 7 3.22 20.58 -5.33
N VAL A 8 3.60 21.06 -6.50
CA VAL A 8 2.95 20.71 -7.78
C VAL A 8 3.02 19.20 -8.02
N LEU A 9 4.18 18.58 -7.83
CA LEU A 9 4.33 17.13 -7.95
C LEU A 9 3.44 16.37 -6.97
N THR A 10 3.35 16.84 -5.71
CA THR A 10 2.50 16.21 -4.69
C THR A 10 1.03 16.29 -5.09
N LEU A 11 0.55 17.45 -5.56
CA LEU A 11 -0.83 17.64 -6.00
C LEU A 11 -1.15 16.79 -7.24
N PHE A 12 -0.30 16.81 -8.26
CA PHE A 12 -0.48 15.98 -9.46
C PHE A 12 -0.48 14.50 -9.10
N PHE A 13 0.42 14.07 -8.22
CA PHE A 13 0.46 12.71 -7.74
C PHE A 13 -0.86 12.33 -7.03
N ILE A 14 -1.36 13.16 -6.12
CA ILE A 14 -2.62 12.90 -5.41
C ILE A 14 -3.79 12.77 -6.40
N ILE A 15 -3.89 13.68 -7.37
CA ILE A 15 -4.94 13.64 -8.39
C ILE A 15 -4.84 12.36 -9.22
N PHE A 16 -3.63 12.03 -9.69
CA PHE A 16 -3.37 10.83 -10.47
C PHE A 16 -3.75 9.56 -9.71
N VAL A 17 -3.27 9.42 -8.46
CA VAL A 17 -3.58 8.27 -7.60
C VAL A 17 -5.08 8.17 -7.34
N THR A 18 -5.74 9.31 -7.08
CA THR A 18 -7.19 9.36 -6.88
C THR A 18 -7.93 8.77 -8.07
N VAL A 19 -7.62 9.21 -9.29
CA VAL A 19 -8.26 8.71 -10.52
C VAL A 19 -7.98 7.23 -10.73
N VAL A 20 -6.72 6.80 -10.59
CA VAL A 20 -6.31 5.40 -10.76
C VAL A 20 -7.00 4.49 -9.74
N CYS A 21 -7.05 4.90 -8.47
CA CYS A 21 -7.68 4.10 -7.41
C CYS A 21 -9.20 4.02 -7.56
N VAL A 22 -9.87 5.07 -8.05
CA VAL A 22 -11.30 5.00 -8.40
C VAL A 22 -11.52 4.00 -9.52
N GLY A 23 -10.71 4.05 -10.59
CA GLY A 23 -10.79 3.10 -11.70
C GLY A 23 -10.58 1.65 -11.27
N ILE A 24 -9.50 1.39 -10.52
CA ILE A 24 -9.20 0.04 -10.00
C ILE A 24 -10.30 -0.44 -9.05
N GLY A 25 -10.73 0.39 -8.09
CA GLY A 25 -11.76 0.00 -7.13
C GLY A 25 -13.10 -0.33 -7.80
N TRP A 26 -13.46 0.41 -8.85
CA TRP A 26 -14.64 0.11 -9.67
C TRP A 26 -14.49 -1.23 -10.42
N LEU A 27 -13.33 -1.51 -11.01
CA LEU A 27 -13.04 -2.79 -11.67
C LEU A 27 -13.10 -3.99 -10.70
N ILE A 28 -12.59 -3.83 -9.47
CA ILE A 28 -12.66 -4.87 -8.43
C ILE A 28 -14.13 -5.12 -8.04
N GLN A 29 -14.92 -4.07 -7.82
CA GLN A 29 -16.35 -4.20 -7.50
C GLN A 29 -17.13 -4.94 -8.58
N LYS A 30 -16.79 -4.71 -9.86
CA LYS A 30 -17.41 -5.38 -11.01
C LYS A 30 -16.86 -6.78 -11.28
N GLN A 31 -15.93 -7.27 -10.47
CA GLN A 31 -15.25 -8.57 -10.65
C GLN A 31 -14.60 -8.73 -12.03
N LEU A 32 -14.23 -7.61 -12.66
CA LEU A 32 -13.56 -7.61 -13.97
C LEU A 32 -12.07 -7.94 -13.88
N ILE A 33 -11.54 -7.96 -12.65
CA ILE A 33 -10.16 -8.31 -12.34
C ILE A 33 -10.14 -9.34 -11.20
N PRO A 34 -9.17 -10.28 -11.18
CA PRO A 34 -9.13 -11.42 -10.26
C PRO A 34 -8.63 -11.00 -8.86
N PHE A 35 -9.30 -10.01 -8.27
CA PHE A 35 -9.03 -9.54 -6.92
C PHE A 35 -10.28 -9.67 -6.06
N ARG A 36 -10.08 -10.12 -4.82
CA ARG A 36 -11.12 -10.15 -3.78
C ARG A 36 -11.48 -8.72 -3.40
N THR A 37 -12.74 -8.47 -3.08
CA THR A 37 -13.19 -7.20 -2.49
C THR A 37 -12.75 -7.06 -1.03
N ALA A 38 -12.63 -8.18 -0.31
CA ALA A 38 -12.15 -8.25 1.06
C ALA A 38 -10.72 -8.83 1.13
N ILE A 39 -9.93 -8.32 2.08
CA ILE A 39 -8.56 -8.77 2.32
C ILE A 39 -8.58 -10.05 3.17
N ALA A 40 -8.03 -11.14 2.64
CA ALA A 40 -8.07 -12.46 3.28
C ALA A 40 -6.80 -12.74 4.10
N PHE A 41 -6.58 -12.01 5.19
CA PHE A 41 -5.47 -12.26 6.10
C PHE A 41 -5.73 -13.45 7.04
N ASN A 42 -4.72 -14.29 7.25
CA ASN A 42 -4.72 -15.29 8.31
C ASN A 42 -4.45 -14.66 9.69
N ARG A 43 -4.61 -15.43 10.78
CA ARG A 43 -4.46 -14.91 12.16
C ARG A 43 -3.07 -14.35 12.44
N TRP A 44 -2.01 -14.99 11.93
CA TRP A 44 -0.63 -14.53 12.10
C TRP A 44 -0.35 -13.24 11.34
N GLN A 45 -0.85 -13.13 10.11
CA GLN A 45 -0.79 -11.92 9.28
C GLN A 45 -1.53 -10.76 9.95
N LEU A 46 -2.71 -10.99 10.52
CA LEU A 46 -3.44 -9.95 11.25
C LEU A 46 -2.67 -9.43 12.46
N THR A 47 -2.08 -10.32 13.26
CA THR A 47 -1.26 -9.90 14.42
C THR A 47 -0.03 -9.13 13.97
N PHE A 48 0.66 -9.60 12.91
CA PHE A 48 1.79 -8.90 12.32
C PHE A 48 1.40 -7.51 11.83
N ILE A 49 0.32 -7.37 11.06
CA ILE A 49 -0.16 -6.08 10.54
C ILE A 49 -0.52 -5.12 11.67
N LYS A 50 -1.14 -5.60 12.77
CA LYS A 50 -1.44 -4.75 13.94
C LYS A 50 -0.18 -4.13 14.53
N VAL A 51 0.86 -4.93 14.74
CA VAL A 51 2.17 -4.43 15.24
C VAL A 51 2.82 -3.53 14.18
N TRP A 52 2.77 -3.93 12.91
CA TRP A 52 3.38 -3.19 11.81
C TRP A 52 2.79 -1.78 11.65
N VAL A 53 1.48 -1.62 11.83
CA VAL A 53 0.82 -0.30 11.82
C VAL A 53 1.28 0.57 12.99
N GLN A 54 1.54 0.00 14.16
CA GLN A 54 2.11 0.76 15.28
C GLN A 54 3.52 1.24 14.95
N VAL A 55 4.35 0.39 14.35
CA VAL A 55 5.68 0.78 13.86
C VAL A 55 5.57 1.86 12.78
N ALA A 56 4.59 1.74 11.87
CA ALA A 56 4.30 2.74 10.85
C ALA A 56 3.99 4.12 11.43
N LEU A 57 3.23 4.16 12.52
CA LEU A 57 2.89 5.40 13.20
C LEU A 57 4.14 6.03 13.84
N VAL A 58 4.98 5.23 14.49
CA VAL A 58 6.22 5.72 15.11
C VAL A 58 7.18 6.25 14.04
N VAL A 59 7.54 5.41 13.08
CA VAL A 59 8.57 5.75 12.08
C VAL A 59 8.04 6.72 11.03
N GLY A 60 6.80 6.53 10.59
CA GLY A 60 6.21 7.30 9.51
C GLY A 60 5.60 8.63 9.93
N VAL A 61 5.32 8.85 11.22
CA VAL A 61 4.68 10.08 11.74
C VAL A 61 5.49 10.72 12.86
N ILE A 62 5.78 9.97 13.94
CA ILE A 62 6.43 10.55 15.14
C ILE A 62 7.84 11.04 14.80
N PHE A 63 8.68 10.24 14.13
CA PHE A 63 10.03 10.66 13.78
C PHE A 63 10.07 11.88 12.84
N PRO A 64 9.26 11.95 11.77
CA PRO A 64 9.13 13.16 10.95
C PRO A 64 8.67 14.40 11.73
N ILE A 65 7.78 14.26 12.73
CA ILE A 65 7.39 15.38 13.60
C ILE A 65 8.57 15.84 14.48
N ILE A 66 9.36 14.91 15.02
CA ILE A 66 10.57 15.25 15.78
C ILE A 66 11.55 16.00 14.88
N LEU A 67 11.81 15.49 13.67
CA LEU A 67 12.66 16.15 12.68
C LEU A 67 12.13 17.55 12.33
N LEU A 68 10.80 17.72 12.25
CA LEU A 68 10.19 19.02 11.94
C LEU A 68 10.48 20.05 13.03
N PHE A 69 10.45 19.63 14.29
CA PHE A 69 10.77 20.49 15.43
C PHE A 69 12.26 20.82 15.47
N VAL A 70 13.13 19.82 15.23
CA VAL A 70 14.58 20.00 15.20
C VAL A 70 15.01 20.97 14.10
N PHE A 71 14.44 20.83 12.91
CA PHE A 71 14.75 21.67 11.76
C PHE A 71 13.78 22.84 11.56
N TRP A 72 13.10 23.29 12.62
CA TRP A 72 12.05 24.31 12.52
C TRP A 72 12.55 25.64 11.93
N ASN A 73 13.80 26.00 12.23
CA ASN A 73 14.42 27.23 11.77
C ASN A 73 14.96 27.13 10.34
N ASP A 74 15.09 25.92 9.79
CA ASP A 74 15.51 25.71 8.42
C ASP A 74 14.29 25.65 7.49
N ALA A 75 14.12 26.70 6.68
CA ALA A 75 12.91 26.85 5.87
C ALA A 75 12.70 25.69 4.89
N LEU A 76 13.79 25.16 4.30
CA LEU A 76 13.73 24.07 3.32
C LEU A 76 13.33 22.75 3.97
N SER A 77 13.99 22.36 5.07
CA SER A 77 13.67 21.15 5.83
C SER A 77 12.27 21.19 6.40
N ARG A 78 11.87 22.34 6.98
CA ARG A 78 10.53 22.52 7.53
C ARG A 78 9.47 22.30 6.47
N GLN A 79 9.61 22.92 5.30
CA GLN A 79 8.65 22.77 4.21
C GLN A 79 8.62 21.35 3.65
N PHE A 80 9.78 20.73 3.48
CA PHE A 80 9.88 19.32 3.07
C PHE A 80 9.12 18.39 4.03
N LEU A 81 9.36 18.52 5.34
CA LEU A 81 8.73 17.69 6.36
C LEU A 81 7.22 17.96 6.48
N LEU A 82 6.79 19.22 6.31
CA LEU A 82 5.37 19.56 6.24
C LEU A 82 4.68 18.91 5.03
N LEU A 83 5.31 18.94 3.85
CA LEU A 83 4.77 18.28 2.65
C LEU A 83 4.75 16.75 2.80
N TYR A 84 5.76 16.19 3.44
CA TYR A 84 5.80 14.76 3.78
C TYR A 84 4.63 14.39 4.71
N LEU A 85 4.43 15.14 5.79
CA LEU A 85 3.32 14.89 6.73
C LEU A 85 1.96 15.11 6.08
N LEU A 86 1.84 16.10 5.20
CA LEU A 86 0.63 16.32 4.41
C LEU A 86 0.30 15.11 3.53
N ALA A 87 1.29 14.56 2.83
CA ALA A 87 1.11 13.36 2.01
C ALA A 87 0.67 12.15 2.87
N VAL A 88 1.18 12.03 4.10
CA VAL A 88 0.73 10.99 5.05
C VAL A 88 -0.73 11.17 5.42
N VAL A 89 -1.15 12.38 5.77
CA VAL A 89 -2.55 12.68 6.12
C VAL A 89 -3.48 12.40 4.94
N ILE A 90 -3.10 12.83 3.73
CA ILE A 90 -3.91 12.62 2.53
C ILE A 90 -4.03 11.13 2.20
N GLN A 91 -2.96 10.35 2.35
CA GLN A 91 -3.06 8.90 2.22
C GLN A 91 -4.07 8.31 3.19
N LEU A 92 -4.00 8.65 4.49
CA LEU A 92 -4.91 8.10 5.51
C LEU A 92 -6.38 8.44 5.19
N ILE A 93 -6.65 9.68 4.77
CA ILE A 93 -8.00 10.10 4.37
C ILE A 93 -8.45 9.34 3.11
N THR A 94 -7.56 9.15 2.14
CA THR A 94 -7.86 8.43 0.90
C THR A 94 -8.16 6.96 1.18
N GLU A 95 -7.32 6.27 1.96
CA GLU A 95 -7.54 4.88 2.37
C GLU A 95 -8.84 4.71 3.15
N ALA A 96 -9.10 5.58 4.13
CA ALA A 96 -10.32 5.52 4.94
C ALA A 96 -11.58 5.75 4.10
N THR A 97 -11.55 6.71 3.18
CA THR A 97 -12.69 7.02 2.32
C THR A 97 -12.91 5.91 1.29
N PHE A 98 -11.85 5.47 0.60
CA PHE A 98 -11.96 4.56 -0.54
C PHE A 98 -12.21 3.13 -0.11
N SER A 99 -11.68 2.70 1.05
CA SER A 99 -11.99 1.38 1.61
C SER A 99 -13.47 1.22 1.94
N ARG A 100 -14.12 2.30 2.40
CA ARG A 100 -15.55 2.33 2.72
C ARG A 100 -16.42 2.47 1.47
N TRP A 101 -15.98 3.29 0.51
CA TRP A 101 -16.78 3.58 -0.68
C TRP A 101 -16.64 2.56 -1.80
N LEU A 102 -15.43 2.03 -2.02
CA LEU A 102 -15.13 1.10 -3.11
C LEU A 102 -15.01 -0.33 -2.59
N CYS A 103 -13.87 -0.70 -2.02
CA CYS A 103 -13.68 -2.00 -1.41
C CYS A 103 -12.46 -1.99 -0.49
N PRO A 104 -12.43 -2.79 0.58
CA PRO A 104 -11.27 -2.90 1.47
C PRO A 104 -9.95 -3.17 0.75
N SER A 105 -9.93 -3.99 -0.31
CA SER A 105 -8.71 -4.33 -1.04
C SER A 105 -8.03 -3.15 -1.75
N ILE A 106 -8.75 -2.05 -2.02
CA ILE A 106 -8.16 -0.86 -2.64
C ILE A 106 -7.07 -0.22 -1.78
N VAL A 107 -7.12 -0.45 -0.46
CA VAL A 107 -6.13 0.04 0.50
C VAL A 107 -4.74 -0.49 0.17
N VAL A 108 -4.62 -1.71 -0.36
CA VAL A 108 -3.33 -2.30 -0.75
C VAL A 108 -2.70 -1.51 -1.90
N PHE A 109 -3.51 -1.12 -2.89
CA PHE A 109 -3.06 -0.32 -4.03
C PHE A 109 -2.69 1.09 -3.61
N ILE A 110 -3.55 1.77 -2.84
CA ILE A 110 -3.30 3.12 -2.32
C ILE A 110 -2.01 3.09 -1.49
N GLY A 111 -1.91 2.18 -0.53
CA GLY A 111 -0.75 2.02 0.34
C GLY A 111 0.54 1.78 -0.44
N SER A 112 0.50 1.01 -1.52
CA SER A 112 1.68 0.72 -2.36
C SER A 112 2.16 1.95 -3.12
N VAL A 113 1.24 2.64 -3.81
CA VAL A 113 1.58 3.80 -4.63
C VAL A 113 2.08 4.96 -3.76
N TYR A 114 1.43 5.23 -2.63
CA TYR A 114 1.93 6.25 -1.70
C TYR A 114 3.23 5.83 -1.00
N THR A 115 3.45 4.54 -0.69
CA THR A 115 4.73 4.09 -0.15
C THR A 115 5.87 4.35 -1.12
N LEU A 116 5.69 4.08 -2.42
CA LEU A 116 6.67 4.43 -3.46
C LEU A 116 6.95 5.94 -3.49
N PHE A 117 5.91 6.77 -3.45
CA PHE A 117 6.07 8.21 -3.40
C PHE A 117 6.84 8.68 -2.17
N ARG A 118 6.60 8.08 -0.99
CA ARG A 118 7.34 8.38 0.24
C ARG A 118 8.81 8.00 0.14
N ILE A 119 9.14 6.84 -0.46
CA ILE A 119 10.53 6.44 -0.70
C ILE A 119 11.24 7.51 -1.54
N MET A 120 10.61 7.95 -2.63
CA MET A 120 11.17 9.01 -3.49
C MET A 120 11.30 10.35 -2.74
N GLN A 121 10.29 10.70 -1.93
CA GLN A 121 10.28 11.94 -1.15
C GLN A 121 11.40 11.94 -0.10
N VAL A 122 11.53 10.88 0.70
CA VAL A 122 12.58 10.75 1.73
C VAL A 122 13.96 10.71 1.08
N TRP A 123 14.12 9.98 -0.03
CA TRP A 123 15.37 9.96 -0.80
C TRP A 123 15.78 11.36 -1.25
N ALA A 124 14.86 12.11 -1.85
CA ALA A 124 15.10 13.50 -2.23
C ALA A 124 15.42 14.36 -1.00
N GLY A 125 14.70 14.14 0.11
CA GLY A 125 14.90 14.82 1.39
C GLY A 125 16.31 14.69 1.94
N MET A 126 16.85 13.47 1.97
CA MET A 126 18.21 13.19 2.43
C MET A 126 19.31 13.93 1.65
N HIS A 127 19.03 14.29 0.40
CA HIS A 127 19.97 15.00 -0.48
C HIS A 127 19.69 16.52 -0.55
N LEU A 128 18.71 17.03 0.19
CA LEU A 128 18.41 18.47 0.21
C LEU A 128 19.48 19.28 0.96
N LEU A 129 20.04 18.71 2.03
CA LEU A 129 20.94 19.40 2.94
C LEU A 129 22.01 18.45 3.49
N ILE A 130 23.06 19.03 4.08
CA ILE A 130 24.03 18.28 4.87
C ILE A 130 23.48 18.17 6.30
N TYR A 131 23.03 16.97 6.66
CA TYR A 131 22.48 16.71 7.98
C TYR A 131 23.57 16.24 8.96
N PRO A 132 23.56 16.70 10.22
CA PRO A 132 24.33 16.07 11.28
C PRO A 132 23.96 14.58 11.42
N GLN A 133 24.95 13.76 11.78
CA GLN A 133 24.86 12.30 11.83
C GLN A 133 23.63 11.69 12.53
N PRO A 134 23.14 12.17 13.70
CA PRO A 134 21.97 11.56 14.33
C PRO A 134 20.70 11.72 13.48
N TRP A 135 20.56 12.86 12.80
CA TRP A 135 19.38 13.16 11.99
C TRP A 135 19.42 12.46 10.63
N LEU A 136 20.61 12.36 10.03
CA LEU A 136 20.81 11.57 8.81
C LEU A 136 20.48 10.09 9.05
N THR A 137 20.90 9.55 10.20
CA THR A 137 20.58 8.17 10.61
C THR A 137 19.06 7.98 10.76
N LEU A 138 18.37 8.97 11.33
CA LEU A 138 16.91 8.95 11.46
C LEU A 138 16.20 8.96 10.09
N PHE A 139 16.69 9.75 9.13
CA PHE A 139 16.19 9.71 7.75
C PHE A 139 16.41 8.35 7.08
N TRP A 140 17.58 7.74 7.26
CA TRP A 140 17.84 6.39 6.77
C TRP A 140 16.89 5.36 7.39
N LEU A 141 16.61 5.47 8.69
CA LEU A 141 15.65 4.59 9.36
C LEU A 141 14.23 4.74 8.77
N ILE A 142 13.79 5.97 8.52
CA ILE A 142 12.50 6.24 7.85
C ILE A 142 12.50 5.66 6.43
N PHE A 143 13.58 5.86 5.68
CA PHE A 143 13.73 5.34 4.32
C PHE A 143 13.66 3.81 4.26
N LEU A 144 14.48 3.14 5.08
CA LEU A 144 14.52 1.68 5.17
C LEU A 144 13.18 1.10 5.63
N TYR A 145 12.49 1.79 6.53
CA TYR A 145 11.14 1.41 6.92
C TYR A 145 10.17 1.45 5.73
N TRP A 146 10.17 2.50 4.91
CA TRP A 146 9.31 2.56 3.73
C TRP A 146 9.64 1.48 2.69
N VAL A 147 10.92 1.17 2.51
CA VAL A 147 11.35 0.05 1.66
C VAL A 147 10.83 -1.29 2.22
N ALA A 148 10.98 -1.53 3.51
CA ALA A 148 10.44 -2.72 4.17
C ALA A 148 8.91 -2.78 4.08
N ASN A 149 8.23 -1.63 4.17
CA ASN A 149 6.79 -1.53 4.02
C ASN A 149 6.34 -1.91 2.60
N LEU A 150 7.09 -1.51 1.58
CA LEU A 150 6.82 -1.89 0.19
C LEU A 150 6.98 -3.40 -0.01
N ILE A 151 8.06 -3.99 0.54
CA ILE A 151 8.28 -5.44 0.51
C ILE A 151 7.11 -6.16 1.19
N MET A 152 6.71 -5.72 2.38
CA MET A 152 5.56 -6.27 3.09
C MET A 152 4.27 -6.21 2.25
N LEU A 153 4.00 -5.08 1.60
CA LEU A 153 2.82 -4.94 0.73
C LEU A 153 2.87 -5.94 -0.44
N VAL A 154 4.01 -6.07 -1.11
CA VAL A 154 4.19 -6.97 -2.25
C VAL A 154 4.08 -8.45 -1.87
N PHE A 155 4.70 -8.87 -0.76
CA PHE A 155 4.78 -10.29 -0.40
C PHE A 155 3.68 -10.77 0.55
N MET A 156 2.96 -9.87 1.22
CA MET A 156 1.89 -10.23 2.15
C MET A 156 0.53 -9.68 1.72
N ALA A 157 0.45 -8.38 1.42
CA ALA A 157 -0.84 -7.74 1.15
C ALA A 157 -1.39 -8.08 -0.25
N PHE A 158 -0.57 -8.04 -1.29
CA PHE A 158 -1.00 -8.42 -2.64
C PHE A 158 -1.48 -9.87 -2.75
N PRO A 159 -0.74 -10.88 -2.25
CA PRO A 159 -1.22 -12.26 -2.25
C PRO A 159 -2.55 -12.46 -1.52
N SER A 160 -2.83 -11.66 -0.48
CA SER A 160 -4.08 -11.76 0.29
C SER A 160 -5.32 -11.20 -0.42
N ILE A 161 -5.13 -10.45 -1.51
CA ILE A 161 -6.22 -9.92 -2.34
C ILE A 161 -6.35 -10.64 -3.68
N ILE A 162 -5.32 -11.36 -4.15
CA ILE A 162 -5.40 -12.13 -5.40
C ILE A 162 -6.41 -13.27 -5.23
N LEU A 163 -7.35 -13.36 -6.16
CA LEU A 163 -8.24 -14.49 -6.28
C LEU A 163 -7.46 -15.61 -6.99
N ILE A 164 -6.77 -16.45 -6.23
CA ILE A 164 -6.25 -17.71 -6.78
C ILE A 164 -7.48 -18.59 -7.03
N ASN A 165 -7.84 -18.79 -8.30
CA ASN A 165 -8.83 -19.79 -8.73
C ASN A 165 -8.28 -21.19 -8.41
N ALA A 166 -8.37 -21.61 -7.15
CA ALA A 166 -8.30 -23.03 -6.79
C ALA A 166 -9.59 -23.78 -7.18
N THR A 167 -10.61 -23.04 -7.64
CA THR A 167 -11.93 -23.55 -8.01
C THR A 167 -12.03 -24.14 -9.41
N ASP A 168 -11.04 -23.93 -10.29
CA ASP A 168 -11.05 -24.57 -11.62
C ASP A 168 -10.52 -26.00 -11.58
N HIS A 169 -9.53 -26.32 -10.74
CA HIS A 169 -9.03 -27.70 -10.64
C HIS A 169 -9.99 -28.63 -9.89
N GLN A 170 -10.65 -28.15 -8.83
CA GLN A 170 -11.51 -28.99 -8.01
C GLN A 170 -12.87 -29.29 -8.67
N ASN A 171 -13.41 -28.36 -9.46
CA ASN A 171 -14.65 -28.56 -10.22
C ASN A 171 -14.42 -29.38 -11.50
N LEU A 172 -13.24 -29.33 -12.14
CA LEU A 172 -12.91 -30.21 -13.27
C LEU A 172 -12.70 -31.66 -12.84
N GLU A 173 -12.03 -31.92 -11.71
CA GLU A 173 -11.87 -33.30 -11.21
C GLU A 173 -13.19 -33.93 -10.80
N THR A 174 -14.06 -33.20 -10.08
CA THR A 174 -15.38 -33.72 -9.69
C THR A 174 -16.33 -33.91 -10.87
N THR A 175 -16.21 -33.11 -11.93
CA THR A 175 -17.04 -33.28 -13.14
C THR A 175 -16.51 -34.34 -14.10
N LEU A 176 -15.19 -34.59 -14.15
CA LEU A 176 -14.62 -35.74 -14.87
C LEU A 176 -14.99 -37.06 -14.17
N ASP A 177 -14.82 -37.14 -12.85
CA ASP A 177 -15.12 -38.36 -12.07
C ASP A 177 -16.61 -38.72 -12.17
N ALA A 178 -17.51 -37.73 -12.09
CA ALA A 178 -18.93 -37.95 -12.26
C ALA A 178 -19.31 -38.41 -13.69
N ARG A 179 -18.61 -37.94 -14.73
CA ARG A 179 -18.86 -38.38 -16.11
C ARG A 179 -18.39 -39.82 -16.35
N ASP A 180 -17.20 -40.18 -15.87
CA ASP A 180 -16.67 -41.55 -16.02
C ASP A 180 -17.57 -42.59 -15.30
N VAL A 181 -18.04 -42.28 -14.09
CA VAL A 181 -18.94 -43.18 -13.35
C VAL A 181 -20.29 -43.37 -14.09
N THR A 182 -20.77 -42.33 -14.76
CA THR A 182 -22.05 -42.39 -15.48
C THR A 182 -21.94 -43.14 -16.82
N GLU A 183 -20.79 -43.08 -17.50
CA GLU A 183 -20.55 -43.88 -18.71
C GLU A 183 -20.33 -45.36 -18.38
N LEU A 184 -19.59 -45.68 -17.31
CA LEU A 184 -19.40 -47.06 -16.84
C LEU A 184 -20.70 -47.73 -16.37
N ALA A 185 -21.69 -46.95 -15.91
CA ALA A 185 -23.00 -47.46 -15.55
C ALA A 185 -23.86 -47.80 -16.78
N LYS A 186 -23.68 -47.09 -17.90
CA LYS A 186 -24.42 -47.33 -19.15
C LYS A 186 -23.88 -48.51 -19.97
N GLU A 187 -22.62 -48.89 -19.81
CA GLU A 187 -22.05 -50.08 -20.45
C GLU A 187 -22.43 -51.41 -19.75
N LYS A 188 -23.02 -51.35 -18.56
CA LYS A 188 -23.39 -52.53 -17.75
C LYS A 188 -24.88 -52.89 -17.79
N GLU A 189 -25.69 -52.16 -18.55
CA GLU A 189 -27.10 -52.48 -18.87
C GLU A 189 -27.23 -52.99 -20.31
#